data_AF-A0A0G1EBD9-F1
#
_entry.id   AF-A0A0G1EBD9-F1
#
_cell.length_a   1.000
_cell.length_b   1.000
_cell.length_c   1.000
_cell.angle_alpha   90.00
_cell.angle_beta   90.00
_cell.angle_gamma   90.00
#
_symmetry.space_group_name_H-M   'P 1'
#
loop_
_entity.id
_entity.type
_entity.pdbx_description
1 polymer ?
#
loop_
_entity_poly.entity_id
_entity_poly.type
_entity_poly.pdbx_seq_one_letter_code
_entity_poly.pdbx_strand_id
1 'polypeptide(L)'
;MTPWSEWPRHFLSDTPTVDLLDNFDATLKEPIFLPALLPNLLLMGSEGIAVGMATKIPPHNLSEVVEAVIATIKKGKVVFETKKQEEQTNFVIKRISLMASGEENRQVNGEIKPGDLGFESDITIDELTEIIPGPDFPTGSAIYDANSLKEVYATGRGRIVVRGIAEIIDSPERAGGGKVRQQIII
;
A
#
# COMPACT_ATOMS: atom_id res chain seq x y z
N MET A 1 -5.49 17.51 -22.26
CA MET A 1 -4.48 17.51 -21.18
C MET A 1 -5.09 18.29 -20.03
N THR A 2 -5.52 17.61 -18.98
CA THR A 2 -6.17 18.24 -17.82
C THR A 2 -5.20 19.22 -17.15
N PRO A 3 -5.65 20.43 -16.76
CA PRO A 3 -4.84 21.37 -15.99
C PRO A 3 -4.31 20.72 -14.71
N TRP A 4 -3.07 21.04 -14.32
CA TRP A 4 -2.45 20.53 -13.08
C TRP A 4 -3.31 20.76 -11.82
N SER A 5 -4.15 21.79 -11.82
CA SER A 5 -5.09 22.11 -10.73
C SER A 5 -6.25 21.11 -10.57
N GLU A 6 -6.54 20.31 -11.59
CA GLU A 6 -7.67 19.38 -11.59
C GLU A 6 -7.27 17.95 -11.20
N TRP A 7 -5.99 17.61 -11.27
CA TRP A 7 -5.48 16.28 -10.91
C TRP A 7 -5.85 15.85 -9.49
N PRO A 8 -5.68 16.70 -8.45
CA PRO A 8 -6.01 16.28 -7.09
C PRO A 8 -7.48 15.91 -6.89
N ARG A 9 -8.41 16.59 -7.58
CA ARG A 9 -9.86 16.32 -7.47
C ARG A 9 -10.26 14.93 -7.93
N HIS A 10 -9.45 14.29 -8.78
CA HIS A 10 -9.74 12.94 -9.27
C HIS A 10 -9.32 11.85 -8.27
N PHE A 11 -8.40 12.16 -7.36
CA PHE A 11 -7.88 11.21 -6.37
C PHE A 11 -8.39 11.46 -4.95
N LEU A 12 -9.02 12.62 -4.73
CA LEU A 12 -9.52 13.09 -3.45
C LEU A 12 -11.03 13.03 -3.42
N SER A 13 -11.58 12.46 -2.36
CA SER A 13 -13.02 12.57 -2.10
C SER A 13 -13.35 13.95 -1.53
N ASP A 14 -14.35 14.62 -2.11
CA ASP A 14 -14.90 15.88 -1.60
C ASP A 14 -15.82 15.68 -0.38
N THR A 15 -16.19 14.43 -0.05
CA THR A 15 -17.00 14.13 1.14
C THR A 15 -16.16 14.12 2.42
N PRO A 16 -16.69 14.64 3.55
CA PRO A 16 -15.98 14.59 4.83
C PRO A 16 -15.87 13.14 5.31
N THR A 17 -14.75 12.50 4.97
CA THR A 17 -14.51 11.06 5.17
C THR A 17 -13.43 10.82 6.24
N VAL A 18 -12.68 11.85 6.60
CA VAL A 18 -11.52 11.80 7.49
C VAL A 18 -11.68 12.79 8.64
N ASP A 19 -11.13 12.44 9.79
CA ASP A 19 -11.12 13.32 10.95
C ASP A 19 -10.28 14.57 10.68
N LEU A 20 -10.78 15.71 11.18
CA LEU A 20 -10.14 17.00 11.06
C LEU A 20 -9.53 17.41 12.39
N LEU A 21 -8.29 17.89 12.35
CA LEU A 21 -7.57 18.48 13.49
C LEU A 21 -7.50 19.99 13.32
N ASP A 22 -7.39 20.72 14.42
CA ASP A 22 -7.06 22.14 14.35
C ASP A 22 -5.63 22.34 13.82
N ASN A 23 -5.44 23.35 12.98
CA ASN A 23 -4.13 23.73 12.47
C ASN A 23 -3.26 24.38 13.58
N PHE A 24 -2.02 24.76 13.24
CA PHE A 24 -1.04 25.27 14.22
C PHE A 24 -1.53 26.49 15.05
N ASP A 25 -2.34 27.37 14.45
CA ASP A 25 -2.89 28.56 15.10
C ASP A 25 -4.37 28.43 15.53
N ALA A 26 -4.95 27.24 15.38
CA ALA A 26 -6.35 26.91 15.67
C ALA A 26 -7.40 27.78 14.94
N THR A 27 -7.03 28.42 13.84
CA THR A 27 -7.96 29.24 13.03
C THR A 27 -8.71 28.42 11.99
N LEU A 28 -8.10 27.34 11.49
CA LEU A 28 -8.63 26.47 10.46
C LEU A 28 -8.52 25.01 10.90
N LYS A 29 -9.36 24.16 10.31
CA LYS A 29 -9.27 22.71 10.50
C LYS A 29 -8.61 22.07 9.28
N GLU A 30 -7.67 21.18 9.51
CA GLU A 30 -6.93 20.43 8.50
C GLU A 30 -7.17 18.93 8.68
N PRO A 31 -7.27 18.16 7.59
CA PRO A 31 -7.45 16.72 7.67
C PRO A 31 -6.18 16.03 8.15
N ILE A 32 -6.34 15.07 9.06
CA ILE A 32 -5.20 14.27 9.58
C ILE A 32 -4.63 13.38 8.47
N PHE A 33 -5.51 12.82 7.64
CA PHE A 33 -5.15 12.01 6.49
C PHE A 33 -5.86 12.54 5.25
N LEU A 34 -5.20 12.41 4.11
CA LEU A 34 -5.82 12.76 2.85
C LEU A 34 -6.72 11.60 2.39
N PRO A 35 -8.00 11.84 2.02
CA PRO A 35 -8.92 10.79 1.58
C PRO A 35 -8.53 10.29 0.18
N ALA A 36 -7.52 9.43 0.13
CA ALA A 36 -6.99 8.88 -1.11
C ALA A 36 -7.91 7.76 -1.64
N LEU A 37 -8.40 7.92 -2.86
CA LEU A 37 -9.22 6.91 -3.56
C LEU A 37 -8.39 5.74 -4.10
N LEU A 38 -7.09 5.97 -4.30
CA LEU A 38 -6.14 4.99 -4.81
C LEU A 38 -5.01 4.77 -3.80
N PRO A 39 -4.33 3.61 -3.85
CA PRO A 39 -3.20 3.28 -2.99
C PRO A 39 -1.93 4.07 -3.37
N ASN A 40 -1.97 5.40 -3.17
CA ASN A 40 -0.99 6.35 -3.66
C ASN A 40 0.44 6.08 -3.17
N LEU A 41 0.58 5.54 -1.95
CA LEU A 41 1.88 5.21 -1.36
C LEU A 41 2.67 4.20 -2.22
N LEU A 42 1.98 3.17 -2.75
CA LEU A 42 2.64 2.15 -3.59
C LEU A 42 2.81 2.62 -5.02
N LEU A 43 1.87 3.43 -5.53
CA LEU A 43 1.91 3.97 -6.88
C LEU A 43 3.08 4.93 -7.06
N MET A 44 3.20 5.92 -6.18
CA MET A 44 4.22 6.97 -6.29
C MET A 44 5.50 6.62 -5.52
N GLY A 45 5.43 5.67 -4.60
CA GLY A 45 6.52 5.39 -3.66
C GLY A 45 6.66 6.46 -2.58
N SER A 46 7.69 6.32 -1.77
CA SER A 46 8.07 7.29 -0.74
C SER A 46 9.56 7.19 -0.44
N GLU A 47 10.23 8.33 -0.37
CA GLU A 47 11.63 8.41 0.03
C GLU A 47 11.77 9.46 1.14
N GLY A 48 12.44 9.09 2.23
CA GLY A 48 12.61 9.97 3.38
C GLY A 48 13.69 9.51 4.32
N ILE A 49 14.41 10.47 4.90
CA ILE A 49 15.44 10.24 5.92
C ILE A 49 15.10 11.11 7.12
N ALA A 50 14.91 10.46 8.27
CA ALA A 50 14.74 11.07 9.58
C ALA A 50 15.85 10.60 10.51
N VAL A 51 15.93 11.17 11.72
CA VAL A 51 16.99 10.83 12.69
C VAL A 51 16.88 9.36 13.09
N GLY A 52 17.80 8.53 12.57
CA GLY A 52 17.87 7.09 12.83
C GLY A 52 16.93 6.21 11.98
N MET A 53 16.17 6.78 11.04
CA MET A 53 15.24 6.04 10.19
C MET A 53 15.36 6.49 8.73
N ALA A 54 15.42 5.52 7.81
CA ALA A 54 15.38 5.78 6.38
C ALA A 54 14.32 4.90 5.74
N THR A 55 13.50 5.48 4.90
CA THR A 55 12.43 4.81 4.16
C THR A 55 12.66 5.00 2.68
N LYS A 56 12.56 3.92 1.92
CA LYS A 56 12.58 3.93 0.46
C LYS A 56 11.61 2.87 -0.06
N ILE A 57 10.46 3.33 -0.52
CA ILE A 57 9.41 2.51 -1.13
C ILE A 57 9.41 2.84 -2.63
N PRO A 58 9.68 1.87 -3.51
CA PRO A 58 9.68 2.10 -4.95
C PRO A 58 8.25 2.25 -5.50
N PRO A 59 8.10 2.96 -6.63
CA PRO A 59 6.82 3.05 -7.34
C PRO A 59 6.41 1.70 -7.97
N HIS A 60 5.12 1.50 -8.18
CA HIS A 60 4.53 0.29 -8.77
C HIS A 60 3.48 0.65 -9.81
N ASN A 61 3.17 -0.32 -10.66
CA ASN A 61 2.17 -0.15 -11.70
C ASN A 61 0.75 -0.09 -11.12
N LEU A 62 -0.09 0.81 -11.65
CA LEU A 62 -1.46 0.99 -11.17
C LEU A 62 -2.34 -0.25 -11.35
N SER A 63 -2.25 -0.91 -12.51
CA SER A 63 -3.12 -2.04 -12.83
C SER A 63 -2.81 -3.22 -11.92
N GLU A 64 -1.52 -3.50 -11.69
CA GLU A 64 -1.04 -4.59 -10.83
C GLU A 64 -1.45 -4.36 -9.37
N VAL A 65 -1.29 -3.13 -8.86
CA VAL A 65 -1.67 -2.81 -7.48
C VAL A 65 -3.19 -2.92 -7.29
N VAL A 66 -3.99 -2.44 -8.24
CA VAL A 66 -5.46 -2.57 -8.17
C VAL A 66 -5.87 -4.05 -8.22
N GLU A 67 -5.26 -4.85 -9.08
CA GLU A 67 -5.54 -6.29 -9.14
C GLU A 67 -5.17 -7.01 -7.84
N ALA A 68 -4.04 -6.66 -7.23
CA ALA A 68 -3.61 -7.21 -5.95
C ALA A 68 -4.58 -6.83 -4.82
N VAL A 69 -5.07 -5.59 -4.79
CA VAL A 69 -6.10 -5.15 -3.83
C VAL A 69 -7.39 -5.95 -4.03
N ILE A 70 -7.85 -6.15 -5.27
CA ILE A 70 -9.04 -6.94 -5.56
C ILE A 70 -8.86 -8.40 -5.12
N ALA A 71 -7.70 -9.00 -5.39
CA ALA A 71 -7.38 -10.36 -4.97
C ALA A 71 -7.38 -10.49 -3.44
N THR A 72 -6.79 -9.51 -2.75
CA THR A 72 -6.75 -9.43 -1.28
C THR A 72 -8.16 -9.32 -0.70
N ILE A 73 -9.02 -8.48 -1.27
CA ILE A 73 -10.43 -8.32 -0.85
C ILE A 73 -11.22 -9.62 -1.07
N LYS A 74 -11.03 -10.29 -2.21
CA LYS A 74 -11.74 -11.56 -2.53
C LYS A 74 -11.39 -12.69 -1.56
N LYS A 75 -10.15 -12.74 -1.09
CA LYS A 75 -9.67 -13.71 -0.09
C LYS A 75 -9.77 -13.18 1.35
N GLY A 76 -10.34 -12.01 1.52
CA GLY A 76 -10.53 -11.35 2.80
C GLY A 76 -11.74 -11.87 3.54
N LYS A 77 -11.61 -11.96 4.87
CA LYS A 77 -12.70 -12.21 5.81
C LYS A 77 -12.76 -11.05 6.80
N VAL A 78 -13.98 -10.69 7.15
CA VAL A 78 -14.23 -9.69 8.19
C VAL A 78 -14.12 -10.42 9.53
N VAL A 79 -13.14 -10.02 10.32
CA VAL A 79 -12.95 -10.50 11.68
C VAL A 79 -13.61 -9.48 12.60
N PHE A 80 -14.54 -9.94 13.43
CA PHE A 80 -15.06 -9.10 14.49
C PHE A 80 -14.08 -9.20 15.65
N GLU A 81 -13.40 -8.11 15.97
CA GLU A 81 -12.59 -8.06 17.19
C GLU A 81 -13.56 -7.99 18.37
N THR A 82 -13.92 -9.16 18.92
CA THR A 82 -14.46 -9.22 20.27
C THR A 82 -13.35 -8.71 21.18
N LYS A 83 -13.47 -7.46 21.64
CA LYS A 83 -12.50 -6.86 22.56
C LYS A 83 -12.14 -7.88 23.63
N LYS A 84 -10.83 -8.07 23.82
CA LYS A 84 -10.18 -8.76 24.95
C LYS A 84 -10.53 -8.15 26.34
N GLN A 85 -11.70 -7.54 26.50
CA GLN A 85 -12.34 -7.23 27.77
C GLN A 85 -13.21 -8.38 28.29
N GLU A 86 -13.41 -9.45 27.51
CA GLU A 86 -14.20 -10.60 27.95
C GLU A 86 -13.49 -11.50 28.97
N GLU A 87 -12.16 -11.60 29.04
CA GLU A 87 -11.52 -12.49 30.04
C GLU A 87 -11.66 -12.00 31.48
N GLN A 88 -11.57 -10.69 31.73
CA GLN A 88 -11.78 -10.13 33.08
C GLN A 88 -13.28 -9.92 33.39
N THR A 89 -14.09 -9.57 32.39
CA THR A 89 -15.52 -9.27 32.62
C THR A 89 -16.36 -10.56 32.68
N ASN A 90 -16.04 -11.61 31.91
CA ASN A 90 -16.74 -12.90 32.00
C ASN A 90 -16.45 -13.64 33.30
N PHE A 91 -15.28 -13.46 33.93
CA PHE A 91 -15.00 -14.07 35.24
C PHE A 91 -15.88 -13.47 36.35
N VAL A 92 -16.19 -12.17 36.25
CA VAL A 92 -17.06 -11.47 37.21
C VAL A 92 -18.53 -11.76 36.94
N ILE A 93 -18.98 -11.73 35.68
CA ILE A 93 -20.37 -12.00 35.30
C ILE A 93 -20.77 -13.47 35.56
N LYS A 94 -19.89 -14.44 35.29
CA LYS A 94 -20.14 -15.87 35.56
C LYS A 94 -20.28 -16.18 37.06
N ARG A 95 -19.71 -15.33 37.92
CA ARG A 95 -19.85 -15.42 39.38
C ARG A 95 -21.18 -14.84 39.88
N ILE A 96 -21.72 -13.86 39.17
CA ILE A 96 -22.99 -13.21 39.49
C ILE A 96 -24.18 -14.01 38.92
N SER A 97 -24.03 -14.61 37.73
CA SER A 97 -25.10 -15.38 37.07
C SER A 97 -25.37 -16.74 37.71
N LEU A 98 -24.41 -17.33 38.43
CA LEU A 98 -24.63 -18.56 39.19
C LEU A 98 -25.51 -18.35 40.44
N MET A 99 -25.77 -17.08 40.82
CA MET A 99 -26.61 -16.73 41.97
C MET A 99 -28.01 -16.23 41.59
N ALA A 100 -28.28 -15.91 40.33
CA ALA A 100 -29.55 -15.33 39.90
C ALA A 100 -30.17 -16.20 38.78
N SER A 101 -31.09 -17.04 39.22
CA SER A 101 -32.14 -17.74 38.49
C SER A 101 -32.71 -17.02 37.25
N GLY A 102 -32.91 -17.81 36.18
CA GLY A 102 -34.11 -17.82 35.33
C GLY A 102 -34.29 -16.69 34.30
N GLU A 103 -34.07 -17.04 33.02
CA GLU A 103 -34.60 -16.43 31.76
C GLU A 103 -34.37 -14.91 31.55
N GLU A 104 -34.19 -14.31 30.37
CA GLU A 104 -34.58 -14.62 29.00
C GLU A 104 -33.73 -13.77 28.01
N ASN A 105 -33.86 -14.07 26.71
CA ASN A 105 -33.26 -13.46 25.51
C ASN A 105 -32.86 -11.97 25.52
N ARG A 106 -31.77 -11.63 24.82
CA ARG A 106 -31.58 -10.28 24.25
C ARG A 106 -30.98 -10.34 22.84
N GLN A 107 -31.75 -9.83 21.87
CA GLN A 107 -31.38 -9.58 20.48
C GLN A 107 -30.10 -8.75 20.38
N VAL A 108 -29.20 -9.11 19.46
CA VAL A 108 -28.03 -8.29 19.10
C VAL A 108 -28.40 -7.41 17.89
N ASN A 109 -29.12 -6.33 18.15
CA ASN A 109 -29.12 -5.16 17.26
C ASN A 109 -28.23 -4.11 17.91
N GLY A 110 -26.91 -4.28 17.78
CA GLY A 110 -25.92 -3.30 18.20
C GLY A 110 -25.40 -2.55 16.99
N GLU A 111 -25.44 -1.21 17.02
CA GLU A 111 -24.77 -0.36 16.04
C GLU A 111 -23.29 -0.75 15.96
N ILE A 112 -22.87 -1.22 14.79
CA ILE A 112 -21.50 -1.64 14.54
C ILE A 112 -20.65 -0.37 14.51
N LYS A 113 -19.78 -0.20 15.51
CA LYS A 113 -18.77 0.87 15.49
C LYS A 113 -17.65 0.47 14.54
N PRO A 114 -17.21 1.35 13.61
CA PRO A 114 -16.18 1.02 12.61
C PRO A 114 -14.85 0.51 13.19
N GLY A 115 -14.56 0.82 14.46
CA GLY A 115 -13.32 0.42 15.14
C GLY A 115 -13.26 -1.02 15.64
N ASP A 116 -14.34 -1.79 15.56
CA ASP A 116 -14.38 -3.19 16.04
C ASP A 116 -14.34 -4.22 14.87
N LEU A 117 -14.12 -3.74 13.64
CA LEU A 117 -14.03 -4.54 12.41
C LEU A 117 -12.56 -4.70 11.98
N GLY A 118 -12.00 -5.89 12.18
CA GLY A 118 -10.74 -6.31 11.58
C GLY A 118 -10.95 -6.87 10.17
N PHE A 119 -9.96 -6.71 9.31
CA PHE A 119 -9.92 -7.35 8.00
C PHE A 119 -8.66 -8.23 7.95
N GLU A 120 -8.85 -9.53 7.79
CA GLU A 120 -7.76 -10.48 7.59
C GLU A 120 -7.91 -11.11 6.20
N SER A 121 -6.81 -11.32 5.49
CA SER A 121 -6.80 -11.96 4.17
C SER A 121 -5.88 -13.15 4.18
N ASP A 122 -6.35 -14.27 3.62
CA ASP A 122 -5.59 -15.52 3.51
C ASP A 122 -4.64 -15.52 2.28
N ILE A 123 -4.44 -14.38 1.62
CA ILE A 123 -3.58 -14.28 0.43
C ILE A 123 -2.10 -14.45 0.79
N THR A 124 -1.39 -15.28 0.03
CA THR A 124 0.02 -15.54 0.26
C THR A 124 0.93 -14.55 -0.46
N ILE A 125 2.17 -14.42 0.00
CA ILE A 125 3.18 -13.53 -0.62
C ILE A 125 3.51 -13.98 -2.05
N ASP A 126 3.54 -15.30 -2.31
CA ASP A 126 3.80 -15.82 -3.65
C ASP A 126 2.69 -15.41 -4.63
N GLU A 127 1.42 -15.53 -4.22
CA GLU A 127 0.28 -15.10 -5.04
C GLU A 127 0.27 -13.59 -5.28
N LEU A 128 0.67 -12.79 -4.28
CA LEU A 128 0.82 -11.33 -4.45
C LEU A 128 1.97 -10.98 -5.40
N THR A 129 3.07 -11.71 -5.36
CA THR A 129 4.23 -11.47 -6.23
C THR A 129 3.97 -11.93 -7.68
N GLU A 130 3.05 -12.87 -7.89
CA GLU A 130 2.57 -13.21 -9.24
C GLU A 130 1.78 -12.05 -9.87
N ILE A 131 1.04 -11.29 -9.05
CA ILE A 131 0.24 -10.14 -9.51
C ILE A 131 1.08 -8.86 -9.61
N ILE A 132 2.00 -8.65 -8.67
CA ILE A 132 2.95 -7.53 -8.65
C ILE A 132 4.36 -8.12 -8.83
N PRO A 133 4.82 -8.30 -10.08
CA PRO A 133 6.13 -8.89 -10.35
C PRO A 133 7.27 -8.00 -9.84
N GLY A 134 7.06 -6.69 -9.80
CA GLY A 134 8.03 -5.77 -9.24
C GLY A 134 7.70 -4.28 -9.35
N PRO A 135 8.64 -3.43 -8.96
CA PRO A 135 8.46 -1.99 -9.05
C PRO A 135 8.55 -1.49 -10.49
N ASP A 136 7.80 -0.43 -10.78
CA ASP A 136 7.69 0.20 -12.09
C ASP A 136 8.24 1.62 -12.03
N PHE A 137 9.45 1.81 -12.54
CA PHE A 137 10.13 3.11 -12.50
C PHE A 137 9.72 3.97 -13.69
N PRO A 138 9.37 5.26 -13.49
CA PRO A 138 8.90 6.14 -14.57
C PRO A 138 9.94 6.39 -15.67
N THR A 139 11.22 6.18 -15.38
CA THR A 139 12.33 6.31 -16.34
C THR A 139 12.54 5.05 -17.18
N GLY A 140 11.82 3.97 -16.90
CA GLY A 140 12.18 2.63 -17.33
C GLY A 140 13.48 2.15 -16.64
N SER A 141 13.64 0.84 -16.52
CA SER A 141 14.90 0.21 -16.11
C SER A 141 14.86 -1.31 -16.25
N ALA A 142 16.03 -1.95 -16.30
CA ALA A 142 16.14 -3.38 -16.12
C ALA A 142 16.42 -3.71 -14.65
N ILE A 143 15.52 -4.44 -14.01
CA ILE A 143 15.68 -4.95 -12.65
C ILE A 143 16.31 -6.35 -12.74
N TYR A 144 17.34 -6.57 -11.94
CA TYR A 144 18.02 -7.87 -11.86
C TYR A 144 17.64 -8.57 -10.55
N ASP A 145 17.63 -9.91 -10.62
CA ASP A 145 17.40 -10.80 -9.49
C ASP A 145 15.97 -10.74 -8.90
N ALA A 146 15.04 -11.38 -9.60
CA ALA A 146 13.64 -11.49 -9.16
C ALA A 146 13.48 -12.24 -7.83
N ASN A 147 14.43 -13.10 -7.45
CA ASN A 147 14.36 -13.83 -6.17
C ASN A 147 14.57 -12.89 -4.99
N SER A 148 15.50 -11.93 -5.12
CA SER A 148 15.73 -10.90 -4.09
C SER A 148 14.47 -10.06 -3.82
N LEU A 149 13.61 -9.90 -4.81
CA LEU A 149 12.43 -9.06 -4.72
C LEU A 149 11.31 -9.70 -3.89
N LYS A 150 11.16 -11.03 -3.96
CA LYS A 150 10.28 -11.78 -3.06
C LYS A 150 10.65 -11.58 -1.59
N GLU A 151 11.94 -11.64 -1.28
CA GLU A 151 12.45 -11.41 0.08
C GLU A 151 12.22 -9.96 0.53
N VAL A 152 12.42 -9.00 -0.37
CA VAL A 152 12.14 -7.58 -0.11
C VAL A 152 10.67 -7.36 0.24
N TYR A 153 9.74 -7.96 -0.50
CA TYR A 153 8.31 -7.84 -0.21
C TYR A 153 7.90 -8.59 1.07
N ALA A 154 8.50 -9.75 1.35
CA ALA A 154 8.20 -10.53 2.56
C ALA A 154 8.70 -9.85 3.85
N THR A 155 9.88 -9.25 3.81
CA THR A 155 10.55 -8.70 5.00
C THR A 155 10.44 -7.17 5.10
N GLY A 156 10.03 -6.50 4.03
CA GLY A 156 10.02 -5.03 3.91
C GLY A 156 11.42 -4.41 3.81
N ARG A 157 12.48 -5.21 3.69
CA ARG A 157 13.87 -4.72 3.60
C ARG A 157 14.66 -5.55 2.61
N GLY A 158 15.49 -4.90 1.82
CA GLY A 158 16.46 -5.58 0.98
C GLY A 158 17.03 -4.65 -0.07
N ARG A 159 17.67 -5.24 -1.08
CA ARG A 159 18.35 -4.51 -2.14
C ARG A 159 17.71 -4.83 -3.48
N ILE A 160 17.32 -3.80 -4.21
CA ILE A 160 16.85 -3.90 -5.59
C ILE A 160 17.97 -3.39 -6.50
N VAL A 161 18.44 -4.23 -7.42
CA VAL A 161 19.50 -3.86 -8.36
C VAL A 161 18.87 -3.40 -9.67
N VAL A 162 19.05 -2.12 -9.98
CA VAL A 162 18.49 -1.46 -11.16
C VAL A 162 19.61 -1.09 -12.12
N ARG A 163 19.43 -1.31 -13.43
CA ARG A 163 20.38 -0.89 -14.49
C ARG A 163 19.68 -0.19 -15.64
N GLY A 164 20.39 0.77 -16.24
CA GLY A 164 20.03 1.33 -17.54
C GLY A 164 20.30 0.34 -18.66
N ILE A 165 19.46 0.36 -19.69
CA ILE A 165 19.67 -0.37 -20.93
C ILE A 165 20.43 0.55 -21.87
N ALA A 166 21.47 0.06 -22.52
CA ALA A 166 22.21 0.81 -23.53
C ALA A 166 22.39 -0.08 -24.76
N GLU A 167 22.13 0.48 -25.93
CA GLU A 167 22.27 -0.18 -27.21
C GLU A 167 23.48 0.39 -27.96
N ILE A 168 24.33 -0.50 -28.48
CA ILE A 168 25.49 -0.12 -29.28
C ILE A 168 25.09 -0.22 -30.75
N ILE A 169 25.09 0.92 -31.44
CA ILE A 169 24.81 0.98 -32.87
C ILE A 169 26.10 1.36 -33.60
N ASP A 170 26.55 0.45 -34.48
CA ASP A 170 27.67 0.72 -35.36
C ASP A 170 27.22 1.65 -36.49
N SER A 171 27.86 2.82 -36.62
CA SER A 171 27.57 3.74 -37.72
C SER A 171 28.21 3.25 -39.03
N PRO A 172 27.53 3.36 -40.18
CA PRO A 172 28.08 2.91 -41.46
C PRO A 172 29.35 3.69 -41.82
N GLU A 173 30.34 2.96 -42.33
CA GLU A 173 31.64 3.47 -42.75
C GLU A 173 31.46 4.48 -43.91
N ARG A 174 31.98 5.71 -43.76
CA ARG A 174 32.12 6.61 -44.92
C ARG A 174 33.22 6.05 -45.82
N ALA A 175 32.92 5.86 -47.10
CA ALA A 175 33.86 5.37 -48.13
C ALA A 175 35.18 6.15 -48.09
N GLY A 176 36.19 5.57 -47.41
CA GLY A 176 37.45 6.25 -47.13
C GLY A 176 38.11 5.77 -45.83
N GLY A 177 38.36 4.47 -45.70
CA GLY A 177 39.35 3.85 -44.80
C GLY A 177 39.52 4.47 -43.40
N GLY A 178 38.42 4.75 -42.70
CA GLY A 178 38.42 5.44 -41.42
C GLY A 178 37.63 4.65 -40.38
N LYS A 179 38.29 4.35 -39.25
CA LYS A 179 37.79 3.64 -38.05
C LYS A 179 36.26 3.79 -37.83
N VAL A 180 35.56 2.65 -37.72
CA VAL A 180 34.12 2.59 -37.38
C VAL A 180 33.88 3.34 -36.08
N ARG A 181 32.94 4.30 -36.11
CA ARG A 181 32.48 5.00 -34.91
C ARG A 181 31.32 4.20 -34.32
N GLN A 182 31.55 3.62 -33.15
CA GLN A 182 30.48 3.03 -32.36
C GLN A 182 29.78 4.17 -31.61
N GLN A 183 28.46 4.25 -31.73
CA GLN A 183 27.64 5.17 -30.93
C GLN A 183 26.93 4.34 -29.87
N ILE A 184 27.02 4.78 -28.62
CA ILE A 184 26.24 4.21 -27.51
C ILE A 184 25.01 5.09 -27.36
N ILE A 185 23.83 4.49 -27.51
CA ILE A 185 22.55 5.14 -27.21
C ILE A 185 22.07 4.57 -25.87
N ILE A 186 21.67 5.45 -24.95
CA ILE A 186 21.13 5.13 -23.62
C ILE A 186 19.64 5.41 -23.63
#